data_AF-A0A7V8W6V3-F1
#
_entry.id   AF-A0A7V8W6V3-F1
#
_cell.length_a   1.000
_cell.length_b   1.000
_cell.length_c   1.000
_cell.angle_alpha   90.00
_cell.angle_beta   90.00
_cell.angle_gamma   90.00
#
_symmetry.space_group_name_H-M   'P 1'
#
loop_
_entity.id
_entity.type
_entity.pdbx_description
1 polymer ?
#
loop_
_entity_poly.entity_id
_entity_poly.type
_entity_poly.pdbx_seq_one_letter_code
_entity_poly.pdbx_strand_id
1 'polypeptide(L)'
;MTTPLQSHSVLETSTVPEPSTPLSIRDVTGLIHDRMRTLTAFGPRIVHGQWLRPGINAGSRGFLSVTLADAQDSTVAIDGFIWERADTDAILKQGLAFGCDLSDREGRCEVMLEVTIDFWVKKAKPYLRIHRLNQIGMKGSANSSVRPR
;
A
#
# COMPACT_ATOMS: atom_id res chain seq x y z
N MET A 1 45.44 -31.43 29.85
CA MET A 1 45.61 -30.88 28.48
C MET A 1 44.58 -31.63 27.64
N THR A 2 43.53 -31.08 27.00
CA THR A 2 43.24 -29.75 26.47
C THR A 2 41.72 -29.68 26.16
N THR A 3 41.07 -28.59 26.59
CA THR A 3 39.88 -27.87 26.05
C THR A 3 38.65 -28.58 25.45
N PRO A 4 37.41 -28.18 25.83
CA PRO A 4 36.20 -28.37 25.04
C PRO A 4 36.04 -27.26 23.97
N LEU A 5 35.58 -27.61 22.77
CA LEU A 5 35.20 -26.64 21.72
C LEU A 5 33.70 -26.35 21.80
N GLN A 6 33.39 -25.12 22.19
CA GLN A 6 32.12 -24.46 21.91
C GLN A 6 31.92 -24.35 20.39
N SER A 7 30.75 -24.77 19.91
CA SER A 7 30.19 -24.22 18.67
C SER A 7 28.82 -23.65 19.00
N HIS A 8 28.81 -22.34 19.20
CA HIS A 8 27.62 -21.50 19.23
C HIS A 8 26.95 -21.58 17.86
N SER A 9 25.73 -22.13 17.80
CA SER A 9 24.82 -21.85 16.69
C SER A 9 23.81 -20.84 17.21
N VAL A 10 24.17 -19.56 17.12
CA VAL A 10 23.21 -18.47 17.24
C VAL A 10 22.42 -18.51 15.94
N LEU A 11 21.19 -19.02 16.01
CA LEU A 11 20.21 -18.82 14.96
C LEU A 11 20.10 -17.32 14.71
N GLU A 12 20.66 -16.88 13.58
CA GLU A 12 20.44 -15.55 13.01
C GLU A 12 18.94 -15.30 13.00
N THR A 13 18.52 -14.48 13.94
CA THR A 13 17.17 -14.00 14.04
C THR A 13 17.02 -13.07 12.85
N SER A 14 16.37 -13.57 11.79
CA SER A 14 15.98 -12.78 10.64
C SER A 14 15.27 -11.52 11.16
N THR A 15 16.00 -10.40 11.16
CA THR A 15 15.47 -9.09 11.53
C THR A 15 14.44 -8.74 10.48
N VAL A 16 13.17 -9.03 10.79
CA VAL A 16 12.03 -8.44 10.11
C VAL A 16 12.24 -6.93 10.17
N PRO A 17 12.45 -6.23 9.05
CA PRO A 17 12.65 -4.79 9.09
C PRO A 17 11.42 -4.15 9.75
N GLU A 18 11.66 -3.27 10.72
CA GLU A 18 10.61 -2.53 11.42
C GLU A 18 9.60 -1.95 10.42
N PRO A 19 8.30 -1.98 10.73
CA PRO A 19 7.31 -1.33 9.89
C PRO A 19 7.59 0.17 9.91
N SER A 20 8.17 0.68 8.82
CA SER A 20 8.26 2.12 8.57
C SER A 20 6.88 2.73 8.78
N THR A 21 6.78 3.80 9.57
CA THR A 21 5.52 4.50 9.82
C THR A 21 4.77 4.71 8.49
N PRO A 22 3.50 4.28 8.38
CA PRO A 22 2.74 4.43 7.15
C PRO A 22 2.66 5.90 6.74
N LEU A 23 2.87 6.17 5.45
CA LEU A 23 2.74 7.51 4.89
C LEU A 23 1.30 7.76 4.43
N SER A 24 0.79 8.97 4.68
CA SER A 24 -0.48 9.40 4.08
C SER A 24 -0.30 9.64 2.57
N ILE A 25 -1.39 9.62 1.79
CA ILE A 25 -1.32 9.97 0.36
C ILE A 25 -0.87 11.42 0.16
N ARG A 26 -1.20 12.32 1.09
CA ARG A 26 -0.68 13.69 1.09
C ARG A 26 0.85 13.72 1.23
N ASP A 27 1.41 12.99 2.18
CA ASP A 27 2.86 12.93 2.37
C ASP A 27 3.57 12.36 1.14
N VAL A 28 2.99 11.31 0.56
CA VAL A 28 3.49 10.70 -0.69
C VAL A 28 3.48 11.71 -1.83
N THR A 29 2.40 12.47 -1.99
CA THR A 29 2.29 13.50 -3.03
C THR A 29 3.34 14.60 -2.84
N GLY A 30 3.57 15.03 -1.60
CA GLY A 30 4.64 15.97 -1.24
C GLY A 30 6.03 15.44 -1.56
N LEU A 31 6.33 14.20 -1.15
CA LEU A 31 7.59 13.52 -1.44
C LEU A 31 7.88 13.45 -2.94
N ILE A 32 6.86 13.16 -3.75
CA ILE A 32 7.00 13.13 -5.20
C ILE A 32 7.33 14.51 -5.74
N HIS A 33 6.61 15.55 -5.32
CA HIS A 33 6.86 16.91 -5.80
C HIS A 33 8.29 17.37 -5.50
N ASP A 34 8.78 17.08 -4.30
CA ASP A 34 10.13 17.46 -3.88
C ASP A 34 11.22 16.64 -4.57
N ARG A 35 11.00 15.33 -4.82
CA ARG A 35 12.01 14.44 -5.40
C ARG A 35 11.95 14.30 -6.91
N MET A 36 10.85 14.67 -7.56
CA MET A 36 10.83 14.96 -9.01
C MET A 36 11.88 16.01 -9.38
N ARG A 37 12.18 16.92 -8.45
CA ARG A 37 13.27 17.88 -8.58
C ARG A 37 14.66 17.24 -8.50
N THR A 38 14.81 16.04 -7.92
CA THR A 38 16.09 15.39 -7.62
C THR A 38 16.28 13.99 -8.24
N LEU A 39 15.30 13.45 -8.96
CA LEU A 39 15.33 12.16 -9.68
C LEU A 39 15.84 10.94 -8.88
N THR A 40 15.44 10.81 -7.61
CA THR A 40 15.82 9.65 -6.77
C THR A 40 14.68 8.63 -6.71
N ALA A 41 14.99 7.35 -6.94
CA ALA A 41 14.02 6.27 -6.79
C ALA A 41 13.61 6.06 -5.32
N PHE A 42 12.32 5.80 -5.09
CA PHE A 42 11.82 5.40 -3.78
C PHE A 42 11.74 3.89 -3.70
N GLY A 43 12.42 3.29 -2.72
CA GLY A 43 12.21 1.90 -2.35
C GLY A 43 10.78 1.66 -1.83
N PRO A 44 10.43 0.40 -1.48
CA PRO A 44 9.11 0.06 -0.96
C PRO A 44 8.70 0.92 0.24
N ARG A 45 7.41 1.28 0.29
CA ARG A 45 6.79 2.10 1.35
C ARG A 45 5.44 1.54 1.72
N ILE A 46 5.08 1.70 2.99
CA ILE A 46 3.71 1.47 3.45
C ILE A 46 2.96 2.79 3.33
N VAL A 47 1.82 2.77 2.64
CA VAL A 47 0.95 3.93 2.47
C VAL A 47 -0.45 3.65 3.01
N HIS A 48 -1.06 4.66 3.61
CA HIS A 48 -2.44 4.63 4.08
C HIS A 48 -3.28 5.60 3.27
N GLY A 49 -4.45 5.15 2.81
CA GLY A 49 -5.37 5.96 2.00
C GLY A 49 -6.71 5.30 1.78
N GLN A 50 -7.55 5.94 0.98
CA GLN A 50 -8.85 5.43 0.55
C GLN A 50 -8.75 4.80 -0.84
N TRP A 51 -9.20 3.57 -0.95
CA TRP A 51 -9.37 2.84 -2.20
C TRP A 51 -10.64 3.30 -2.92
N LEU A 52 -10.49 3.94 -4.08
CA LEU A 52 -11.60 4.51 -4.84
C LEU A 52 -11.55 4.13 -6.32
N ARG A 53 -12.74 3.97 -6.91
CA ARG A 53 -12.95 3.85 -8.37
C ARG A 53 -12.00 2.82 -9.05
N PRO A 54 -11.99 1.56 -8.62
CA PRO A 54 -11.22 0.52 -9.31
C PRO A 54 -11.62 0.41 -10.79
N GLY A 55 -10.66 0.63 -11.67
CA GLY A 55 -10.75 0.38 -13.10
C GLY A 55 -10.09 -0.93 -13.45
N ILE A 56 -10.88 -2.02 -13.46
CA ILE A 56 -10.42 -3.32 -13.98
C ILE A 56 -10.34 -3.21 -15.50
N ASN A 57 -9.13 -3.22 -16.04
CA ASN A 57 -8.92 -3.20 -17.48
C ASN A 57 -8.69 -4.64 -17.97
N ALA A 58 -9.77 -5.29 -18.38
CA ALA A 58 -9.77 -6.66 -18.92
C ALA A 58 -9.09 -6.82 -20.30
N GLY A 59 -8.39 -5.78 -20.79
CA GLY A 59 -7.57 -5.82 -22.00
C GLY A 59 -6.24 -6.57 -21.81
N SER A 60 -5.37 -6.49 -22.81
CA SER A 60 -4.21 -7.38 -23.11
C SER A 60 -3.18 -7.68 -22.01
N ARG A 61 -3.31 -7.15 -20.79
CA ARG A 61 -2.41 -7.46 -19.66
C ARG A 61 -3.07 -7.65 -18.29
N GLY A 62 -4.41 -7.54 -18.18
CA GLY A 62 -5.11 -7.85 -16.92
C GLY A 62 -4.58 -7.06 -15.71
N PHE A 63 -4.47 -5.74 -15.85
CA PHE A 63 -3.99 -4.85 -14.79
C PHE A 63 -5.16 -4.14 -14.10
N LEU A 64 -4.98 -3.79 -12.84
CA LEU A 64 -5.92 -2.98 -12.06
C LEU A 64 -5.39 -1.57 -11.91
N SER A 65 -6.20 -0.58 -12.27
CA SER A 65 -5.97 0.81 -11.88
C SER A 65 -6.93 1.19 -10.76
N VAL A 66 -6.49 2.01 -9.82
CA VAL A 66 -7.29 2.51 -8.70
C VAL A 66 -6.91 3.96 -8.42
N THR A 67 -7.87 4.76 -7.94
CA THR A 67 -7.55 6.07 -7.36
C THR A 67 -7.35 5.90 -5.85
N LEU A 68 -6.17 6.27 -5.35
CA LEU A 68 -5.87 6.30 -3.92
C LEU A 68 -5.99 7.74 -3.43
N ALA A 69 -7.01 8.02 -2.62
CA ALA A 69 -7.17 9.34 -2.00
C ALA A 69 -6.62 9.37 -0.57
N ASP A 70 -6.26 10.55 -0.08
CA ASP A 70 -5.90 10.70 1.32
C ASP A 70 -7.09 10.38 2.24
N ALA A 71 -6.81 9.73 3.37
CA ALA A 71 -7.86 9.32 4.32
C ALA A 71 -8.55 10.52 4.97
N GLN A 72 -7.84 11.64 5.15
CA GLN A 72 -8.35 12.84 5.80
C GLN A 72 -8.77 13.91 4.79
N ASP A 73 -8.24 13.88 3.56
CA ASP A 73 -8.53 14.87 2.52
C ASP A 73 -8.67 14.24 1.12
N SER A 74 -9.91 13.90 0.77
CA SER A 74 -10.22 13.30 -0.53
C SER A 74 -9.93 14.18 -1.76
N THR A 75 -9.54 15.45 -1.59
CA THR A 75 -9.07 16.29 -2.72
C THR A 75 -7.66 15.94 -3.15
N VAL A 76 -6.89 15.28 -2.28
CA VAL A 76 -5.55 14.78 -2.57
C VAL A 76 -5.65 13.32 -2.98
N ALA A 77 -5.28 13.02 -4.22
CA ALA A 77 -5.33 11.67 -4.75
C ALA A 77 -4.21 11.38 -5.74
N ILE A 78 -3.84 10.10 -5.82
CA ILE A 78 -2.83 9.58 -6.74
C ILE A 78 -3.33 8.29 -7.38
N ASP A 79 -2.93 8.05 -8.63
CA ASP A 79 -3.25 6.79 -9.31
C ASP A 79 -2.38 5.66 -8.76
N GLY A 80 -3.01 4.53 -8.45
CA GLY A 80 -2.38 3.27 -8.10
C GLY A 80 -2.58 2.22 -9.20
N PHE A 81 -1.57 1.37 -9.40
CA PHE A 81 -1.59 0.31 -10.42
C PHE A 81 -1.07 -1.02 -9.88
N ILE A 82 -1.75 -2.09 -10.25
CA ILE A 82 -1.28 -3.48 -10.13
C ILE A 82 -1.14 -4.01 -11.56
N TRP A 83 0.07 -4.40 -11.94
CA TRP A 83 0.41 -4.67 -13.34
C TRP A 83 0.10 -6.08 -13.81
N GLU A 84 0.31 -7.06 -12.94
CA GLU A 84 0.18 -8.47 -13.26
C GLU A 84 -1.21 -8.97 -12.88
N ARG A 85 -1.75 -9.85 -13.73
CA ARG A 85 -3.06 -10.46 -13.48
C ARG A 85 -3.08 -11.28 -12.20
N ALA A 86 -2.02 -12.06 -11.94
CA ALA A 86 -1.91 -12.86 -10.74
C ALA A 86 -1.93 -12.01 -9.46
N ASP A 87 -1.23 -10.87 -9.48
CA ASP A 87 -1.19 -9.93 -8.35
C ASP A 87 -2.54 -9.23 -8.17
N THR A 88 -3.23 -8.92 -9.28
CA THR A 88 -4.58 -8.36 -9.27
C THR A 88 -5.56 -9.34 -8.61
N ASP A 89 -5.57 -10.59 -9.06
CA ASP A 89 -6.42 -11.64 -8.51
C ASP A 89 -6.12 -11.88 -7.03
N ALA A 90 -4.85 -11.84 -6.63
CA ALA A 90 -4.42 -11.98 -5.24
C ALA A 90 -4.92 -10.83 -4.35
N ILE A 91 -4.78 -9.58 -4.78
CA ILE A 91 -5.24 -8.41 -4.01
C ILE A 91 -6.77 -8.40 -3.89
N LEU A 92 -7.50 -8.68 -4.98
CA LEU A 92 -8.96 -8.76 -4.93
C LEU A 92 -9.44 -9.86 -3.97
N LYS A 93 -8.81 -11.04 -4.03
CA LYS A 93 -9.09 -12.14 -3.11
C LYS A 93 -8.78 -11.78 -1.66
N GLN A 94 -7.67 -11.10 -1.40
CA GLN A 94 -7.34 -10.60 -0.06
C GLN A 94 -8.37 -9.58 0.44
N GLY A 95 -8.82 -8.66 -0.42
CA GLY A 95 -9.90 -7.73 -0.09
C GLY A 95 -11.16 -8.44 0.38
N LEU A 96 -11.62 -9.44 -0.38
CA LEU A 96 -12.78 -10.26 0.00
C LEU A 96 -12.56 -11.00 1.32
N ALA A 97 -11.35 -11.50 1.58
CA ALA A 97 -11.00 -12.13 2.85
C ALA A 97 -11.07 -11.15 4.04
N PHE A 98 -10.83 -9.86 3.81
CA PHE A 98 -11.05 -8.79 4.77
C PHE A 98 -12.51 -8.27 4.81
N GLY A 99 -13.42 -8.88 4.05
CA GLY A 99 -14.83 -8.51 3.99
C GLY A 99 -15.13 -7.28 3.11
N CYS A 100 -14.23 -6.92 2.19
CA CYS A 100 -14.42 -5.77 1.30
C CYS A 100 -14.23 -6.17 -0.18
N ASP A 101 -15.24 -5.89 -1.01
CA ASP A 101 -15.09 -6.05 -2.45
C ASP A 101 -14.30 -4.89 -3.05
N LEU A 102 -12.99 -5.09 -3.25
CA LEU A 102 -12.10 -4.10 -3.87
C LEU A 102 -12.32 -3.90 -5.37
N SER A 103 -13.16 -4.73 -6.00
CA SER A 103 -13.56 -4.58 -7.40
C SER A 103 -14.78 -3.67 -7.58
N ASP A 104 -15.50 -3.38 -6.50
CA ASP A 104 -16.66 -2.49 -6.51
C ASP A 104 -16.24 -1.06 -6.87
N ARG A 105 -16.80 -0.55 -7.97
CA ARG A 105 -16.50 0.78 -8.51
C ARG A 105 -17.03 1.91 -7.64
N GLU A 106 -18.09 1.65 -6.90
CA GLU A 106 -18.73 2.61 -6.00
C GLU A 106 -18.21 2.46 -4.56
N GLY A 107 -17.62 1.31 -4.28
CA GLY A 107 -16.98 0.97 -3.02
C GLY A 107 -15.89 1.96 -2.60
N ARG A 108 -15.86 2.24 -1.30
CA ARG A 108 -14.81 3.03 -0.66
C ARG A 108 -14.40 2.36 0.63
N CYS A 109 -13.12 2.06 0.77
CA CYS A 109 -12.56 1.54 2.01
C CYS A 109 -11.20 2.18 2.29
N GLU A 110 -10.83 2.22 3.57
CA GLU A 110 -9.46 2.58 3.92
C GLU A 110 -8.55 1.37 3.75
N VAL A 111 -7.35 1.58 3.25
CA VAL A 111 -6.38 0.53 2.96
C VAL A 111 -5.00 0.93 3.44
N MET A 112 -4.22 -0.06 3.87
CA MET A 112 -2.76 0.05 3.98
C MET A 112 -2.12 -0.83 2.91
N LEU A 113 -1.29 -0.22 2.09
CA LEU A 113 -0.69 -0.85 0.92
C LEU A 113 0.84 -0.78 1.01
N GLU A 114 1.50 -1.84 0.54
CA GLU A 114 2.92 -1.77 0.21
C GLU A 114 3.06 -1.35 -1.26
N VAL A 115 3.78 -0.25 -1.49
CA VAL A 115 3.90 0.37 -2.81
C VAL A 115 5.34 0.78 -3.11
N THR A 116 5.66 0.92 -4.39
CA THR A 116 6.78 1.74 -4.86
C THR A 116 6.24 2.94 -5.64
N ILE A 117 6.99 4.04 -5.63
CA ILE A 117 6.63 5.22 -6.43
C ILE A 117 7.36 5.12 -7.76
N ASP A 118 6.59 4.97 -8.83
CA ASP A 118 7.06 4.89 -10.20
C ASP A 118 6.64 6.13 -11.00
N PHE A 119 7.15 6.25 -12.23
CA PHE A 119 6.92 7.42 -13.07
C PHE A 119 6.55 7.06 -14.52
N TRP A 120 5.43 7.61 -14.99
CA TRP A 120 5.08 7.61 -16.40
C TRP A 120 5.88 8.66 -17.16
N VAL A 121 7.01 8.26 -17.73
CA VAL A 121 7.89 9.14 -18.52
C VAL A 121 7.12 9.93 -19.58
N LYS A 122 6.24 9.25 -20.35
CA LYS A 122 5.48 9.89 -21.45
C LYS A 122 4.44 10.93 -20.98
N LYS A 123 3.93 10.79 -19.75
CA LYS A 123 2.88 11.67 -19.21
C LYS A 123 3.41 12.64 -18.16
N ALA A 124 4.71 12.59 -17.90
CA ALA A 124 5.35 13.26 -16.77
C ALA A 124 4.58 13.08 -15.44
N LYS A 125 3.98 11.89 -15.24
CA LYS A 125 3.02 11.65 -14.14
C LYS A 125 3.51 10.54 -13.21
N PRO A 126 3.68 10.80 -11.90
CA PRO A 126 3.97 9.76 -10.93
C PRO A 126 2.77 8.86 -10.68
N TYR A 127 3.02 7.62 -10.25
CA TYR A 127 1.98 6.70 -9.81
C TYR A 127 2.51 5.75 -8.74
N LEU A 128 1.59 5.11 -8.01
CA LEU A 128 1.94 4.08 -7.03
C LEU A 128 1.82 2.70 -7.67
N ARG A 129 2.92 1.96 -7.74
CA ARG A 129 2.88 0.54 -8.05
C ARG A 129 2.55 -0.22 -6.78
N ILE A 130 1.41 -0.89 -6.76
CA ILE A 130 0.91 -1.62 -5.60
C ILE A 130 1.43 -3.05 -5.67
N HIS A 131 2.08 -3.49 -4.59
CA HIS A 131 2.65 -4.83 -4.49
C HIS A 131 1.81 -5.73 -3.58
N ARG A 132 1.26 -5.15 -2.50
CA ARG A 132 0.55 -5.92 -1.48
C ARG A 132 -0.50 -5.10 -0.75
N LEU A 133 -1.60 -5.75 -0.41
CA LEU A 133 -2.58 -5.27 0.57
C LEU A 133 -2.22 -5.78 1.96
N ASN A 134 -1.94 -4.87 2.89
CA ASN A 134 -1.56 -5.23 4.26
C ASN A 134 -2.77 -5.20 5.21
N GLN A 135 -3.67 -4.24 5.02
CA GLN A 135 -4.84 -4.06 5.89
C GLN A 135 -5.96 -3.33 5.16
N ILE A 136 -7.21 -3.63 5.54
CA ILE A 136 -8.38 -2.81 5.24
C ILE A 136 -8.90 -2.21 6.55
N GLY A 137 -8.99 -0.89 6.60
CA GLY A 137 -9.66 -0.17 7.68
C GLY A 137 -11.17 -0.30 7.50
N MET A 138 -11.82 -1.04 8.40
CA MET A 138 -13.28 -1.05 8.46
C MET A 138 -13.78 0.35 8.80
N LYS A 139 -14.58 0.94 7.90
CA LYS A 139 -15.29 2.18 8.17
C LYS A 139 -16.40 1.91 9.20
N GLY A 140 -16.08 1.98 10.48
CA GLY A 140 -17.07 1.68 11.52
C GLY A 140 -16.58 1.35 12.93
N SER A 141 -15.48 1.94 13.42
CA SER A 141 -15.27 2.09 14.86
C SER A 141 -15.47 3.56 15.22
N ALA A 142 -16.70 4.05 15.04
CA ALA A 142 -17.12 5.23 15.77
C ALA A 142 -16.85 4.95 17.25
N ASN A 143 -16.17 5.88 17.92
CA ASN A 143 -16.00 5.96 19.36
C ASN A 143 -17.20 5.35 20.12
N SER A 144 -17.08 4.11 20.59
CA SER A 144 -17.74 3.70 21.82
C SER A 144 -16.94 4.31 22.98
N SER A 145 -17.04 5.62 23.11
CA SER A 145 -16.75 6.29 24.37
C SER A 145 -17.86 5.88 25.32
N VAL A 146 -17.68 4.75 25.98
CA VAL A 146 -18.42 4.42 27.21
C VAL A 146 -18.12 5.55 28.19
N ARG A 147 -19.07 6.47 28.36
CA ARG A 147 -19.04 7.42 29.47
C ARG A 147 -19.30 6.62 30.75
N PRO A 148 -18.42 6.67 31.77
CA PRO A 148 -18.80 6.20 33.08
C PRO A 148 -19.88 7.14 33.65
N ARG A 149 -20.95 6.54 34.18
CA ARG A 149 -21.84 7.21 35.12
C ARG A 149 -21.18 7.23 36.50
#